data_AF-A0A427N7F3-F1
#
_entry.id   AF-A0A427N7F3-F1
#
_cell.length_a   1.000
_cell.length_b   1.000
_cell.length_c   1.000
_cell.angle_alpha   90.00
_cell.angle_beta   90.00
_cell.angle_gamma   90.00
#
_symmetry.space_group_name_H-M   'P 1'
#
loop_
_entity.id
_entity.type
_entity.pdbx_description
1 polymer ?
#
loop_
_entity_poly.entity_id
_entity_poly.type
_entity_poly.pdbx_seq_one_letter_code
_entity_poly.pdbx_strand_id
1 'polypeptide(L)' 'MSKERGRRKLMLRLPDIRHLLESLTSEALAEMFESYDLAVDALERFRSRSPRDEKLIIEYEQLCHEIEQEVVVYCKNR' A
#
# COMPACT_ATOMS: atom_id res chain seq x y z
N MET A 1 -0.83 12.70 -7.46
CA MET A 1 -1.64 11.63 -8.09
C MET A 1 -1.40 10.26 -7.44
N SER A 2 -0.14 9.87 -7.19
CA SER A 2 0.24 8.60 -6.50
C SER A 2 -0.41 8.43 -5.12
N LYS A 3 -0.31 9.46 -4.27
CA LYS A 3 -0.83 9.46 -2.89
C LYS A 3 -2.32 9.11 -2.79
N GLU A 4 -3.18 9.74 -3.59
CA GLU A 4 -4.62 9.48 -3.58
C GLU A 4 -4.97 8.08 -4.11
N ARG A 5 -4.23 7.59 -5.11
CA ARG A 5 -4.42 6.24 -5.64
C ARG A 5 -4.03 5.20 -4.59
N GLY A 6 -2.90 5.38 -3.92
CA GLY A 6 -2.44 4.56 -2.81
C GLY A 6 -3.44 4.52 -1.65
N ARG A 7 -3.96 5.69 -1.25
CA ARG A 7 -5.03 5.79 -0.25
C ARG A 7 -6.24 4.94 -0.61
N ARG A 8 -6.74 5.06 -1.85
CA ARG A 8 -7.90 4.27 -2.32
C ARG A 8 -7.61 2.77 -2.33
N LYS A 9 -6.42 2.35 -2.77
CA LYS A 9 -6.00 0.94 -2.73
C LYS A 9 -5.97 0.43 -1.28
N LEU A 10 -5.41 1.19 -0.34
CA LEU A 10 -5.42 0.84 1.09
C LEU A 10 -6.83 0.80 1.69
N MET A 11 -7.72 1.72 1.33
CA MET A 11 -9.12 1.69 1.79
C MET A 11 -9.90 0.46 1.31
N LEU A 12 -9.54 -0.10 0.16
CA LEU A 12 -10.10 -1.36 -0.34
C LEU A 12 -9.48 -2.55 0.39
N ARG A 13 -8.17 -2.47 0.66
CA ARG A 13 -7.40 -3.54 1.31
C ARG A 13 -7.66 -3.67 2.81
N LEU A 14 -7.85 -2.54 3.49
CA LEU A 14 -8.00 -2.39 4.94
C LEU A 14 -9.36 -1.77 5.26
N PRO A 15 -10.47 -2.50 5.04
CA PRO A 15 -11.82 -1.95 5.19
C PRO A 15 -12.13 -1.49 6.62
N ASP A 16 -11.55 -2.15 7.63
CA ASP A 16 -11.83 -1.87 9.05
C ASP A 16 -11.38 -0.46 9.48
N ILE A 17 -10.30 0.06 8.87
CA ILE A 17 -9.76 1.39 9.17
C ILE A 17 -10.04 2.41 8.06
N ARG A 18 -10.92 2.07 7.11
CA ARG A 18 -11.23 2.94 5.95
C ARG A 18 -11.59 4.36 6.36
N HIS A 19 -12.39 4.51 7.42
CA HIS A 19 -12.81 5.81 7.95
C HIS A 19 -11.63 6.64 8.47
N LEU A 20 -10.65 6.00 9.13
CA LEU A 20 -9.42 6.66 9.57
C LEU A 20 -8.56 7.08 8.39
N LEU A 21 -8.44 6.21 7.38
CA LEU A 21 -7.71 6.54 6.16
C LEU A 21 -8.35 7.71 5.42
N GLU A 22 -9.67 7.90 5.50
CA GLU A 22 -10.43 9.00 4.91
C GLU A 22 -10.36 10.31 5.70
N SER A 23 -10.26 10.24 7.03
CA SER A 23 -10.24 11.45 7.89
C SER A 23 -8.84 11.96 8.20
N LEU A 24 -7.84 11.08 8.31
CA LEU A 24 -6.50 11.45 8.74
C LEU A 24 -5.72 12.14 7.63
N THR A 25 -5.19 13.33 7.94
CA THR A 25 -4.28 14.08 7.09
C THR A 25 -2.94 14.22 7.81
N SER A 26 -1.93 13.49 7.33
CA SER A 26 -0.56 13.58 7.81
C SER A 26 0.41 13.34 6.66
N GLU A 27 1.53 14.05 6.66
CA GLU A 27 2.59 13.87 5.68
C GLU A 27 3.15 12.44 5.71
N ALA A 28 3.40 11.89 6.90
CA ALA A 28 3.87 10.50 7.06
C ALA A 28 2.88 9.48 6.46
N LEU A 29 1.59 9.68 6.72
CA LEU A 29 0.54 8.80 6.17
C LEU A 29 0.43 8.97 4.64
N ALA A 30 0.62 10.19 4.13
CA ALA A 30 0.63 10.46 2.70
C ALA A 30 1.83 9.83 1.99
N GLU A 31 3.00 9.77 2.64
CA GLU A 31 4.17 9.04 2.14
C GLU A 31 3.92 7.53 2.11
N MET A 32 3.32 6.95 3.17
CA MET A 32 2.94 5.54 3.19
C MET A 32 1.98 5.20 2.04
N PHE A 33 1.03 6.10 1.72
CA PHE A 33 0.14 5.91 0.57
C PHE A 33 0.89 5.87 -0.75
N GLU A 34 1.85 6.77 -0.95
CA GLU A 34 2.68 6.77 -2.15
C GLU A 34 3.54 5.52 -2.28
N SER A 35 4.19 5.09 -1.19
CA SER A 35 4.97 3.86 -1.15
C SER A 35 4.13 2.63 -1.47
N TYR A 36 2.92 2.54 -0.91
CA TYR A 36 2.00 1.44 -1.20
C TYR A 36 1.58 1.42 -2.67
N ASP A 37 1.26 2.59 -3.23
CA ASP A 37 0.87 2.70 -4.63
C ASP A 37 1.97 2.20 -5.58
N LEU A 38 3.22 2.57 -5.30
CA LEU A 38 4.39 2.15 -6.05
C LEU A 38 4.65 0.65 -5.92
N ALA A 39 4.55 0.11 -4.71
CA ALA A 39 4.76 -1.32 -4.45
C ALA A 39 3.72 -2.18 -5.19
N VAL A 40 2.44 -1.80 -5.14
CA VAL A 40 1.36 -2.50 -5.85
C VAL A 40 1.55 -2.41 -7.36
N ASP A 41 1.86 -1.22 -7.90
CA ASP A 41 2.09 -1.05 -9.34
C ASP A 41 3.28 -1.89 -9.83
N ALA A 42 4.36 -1.98 -9.05
CA ALA A 42 5.51 -2.81 -9.36
C ALA A 42 5.16 -4.31 -9.31
N LEU A 43 4.43 -4.74 -8.28
CA LEU A 43 3.96 -6.12 -8.16
C LEU A 43 3.10 -6.54 -9.35
N GLU A 44 2.18 -5.68 -9.80
CA GLU A 44 1.35 -5.93 -10.99
C GLU A 44 2.20 -6.06 -12.26
N ARG A 45 3.27 -5.26 -12.39
CA ARG A 45 4.23 -5.38 -13.50
C ARG A 45 4.99 -6.69 -13.46
N PHE A 46 5.43 -7.16 -12.29
CA PHE A 46 6.12 -8.44 -12.18
C PHE A 46 5.20 -9.63 -12.48
N ARG A 47 3.94 -9.57 -12.03
CA ARG A 47 2.94 -10.61 -12.31
C ARG A 47 2.53 -10.70 -13.78
N SER A 48 2.55 -9.57 -14.49
CA SER A 48 2.22 -9.50 -15.92
C SER A 48 3.39 -9.80 -16.87
N ARG A 49 4.63 -9.89 -16.35
CA ARG A 49 5.82 -10.21 -17.13
C ARG A 49 5.88 -11.70 -17.49
N SER A 50 6.45 -12.00 -18.66
CA SER A 50 6.81 -13.37 -19.09
C SER A 50 8.28 -13.41 -19.50
N PRO A 51 9.13 -14.29 -18.92
CA PRO A 51 8.80 -15.18 -17.80
C PRO A 51 8.52 -14.37 -16.51
N ARG A 52 7.72 -14.95 -15.61
CA ARG A 52 7.45 -14.38 -14.29
C ARG A 52 8.71 -14.46 -13.44
N ASP A 53 8.99 -13.37 -12.73
CA ASP A 53 10.04 -13.34 -11.71
C ASP A 53 9.40 -13.63 -10.35
N GLU A 54 9.23 -14.91 -10.03
CA GLU A 54 8.56 -15.36 -8.79
C GLU A 54 9.25 -14.80 -7.54
N LYS A 55 10.56 -14.57 -7.58
CA LYS A 55 11.30 -13.98 -6.46
C LYS A 55 10.87 -12.53 -6.23
N LEU A 56 10.85 -11.71 -7.29
CA LEU A 56 10.40 -10.32 -7.17
C LEU A 56 8.92 -10.21 -6.79
N ILE A 57 8.08 -11.14 -7.25
CA ILE A 57 6.66 -11.20 -6.85
C ILE A 57 6.56 -11.40 -5.34
N ILE A 58 7.24 -12.41 -4.77
CA ILE A 58 7.22 -12.69 -3.33
C ILE A 58 7.77 -11.51 -2.53
N GLU A 59 8.89 -10.91 -2.95
CA GLU A 59 9.47 -9.75 -2.26
C GLU A 59 8.51 -8.56 -2.24
N TYR A 60 7.82 -8.27 -3.34
CA TYR A 60 6.88 -7.15 -3.40
C TYR A 60 5.54 -7.44 -2.73
N GLU A 61 5.10 -8.70 -2.66
CA GLU A 61 3.96 -9.10 -1.82
C GLU A 61 4.25 -8.83 -0.35
N GLN A 62 5.45 -9.21 0.11
CA GLN A 62 5.89 -8.95 1.48
C GLN A 62 6.00 -7.44 1.75
N LEU A 63 6.58 -6.66 0.84
CA LEU A 63 6.65 -5.20 0.97
C LEU A 63 5.26 -4.56 1.06
N CYS A 64 4.30 -4.98 0.25
CA CYS A 64 2.92 -4.49 0.33
C CYS A 64 2.32 -4.78 1.71
N HIS A 65 2.56 -5.98 2.24
CA HIS A 65 2.05 -6.37 3.55
C HIS A 65 2.69 -5.56 4.69
N GLU A 66 3.99 -5.28 4.62
CA GLU A 66 4.70 -4.45 5.61
C GLU A 66 4.12 -3.03 5.66
N ILE A 67 3.92 -2.41 4.50
CA ILE A 67 3.31 -1.07 4.42
C ILE A 67 1.87 -1.10 4.95
N GLU A 68 1.09 -2.14 4.65
CA GLU A 68 -0.26 -2.32 5.21
C GLU A 68 -0.24 -2.35 6.74
N GLN A 69 0.71 -3.08 7.34
CA GLN A 69 0.84 -3.15 8.80
C GLN A 69 1.27 -1.80 9.40
N GLU A 70 2.24 -1.11 8.79
CA GLU A 70 2.68 0.21 9.25
C GLU A 70 1.54 1.22 9.26
N VAL A 71 0.72 1.23 8.20
CA VAL A 71 -0.48 2.08 8.12
C VAL A 71 -1.47 1.75 9.23
N VAL A 72 -1.73 0.47 9.50
CA VAL A 72 -2.62 0.05 10.59
C VAL A 72 -2.09 0.53 11.95
N VAL A 73 -0.80 0.35 12.21
CA VAL A 73 -0.17 0.80 13.46
C VAL A 73 -0.24 2.32 13.58
N TYR A 74 0.07 3.05 12.51
CA TYR A 74 -0.01 4.50 12.48
C TYR A 74 -1.42 5.00 12.81
N CYS A 75 -2.44 4.44 12.16
CA CYS A 75 -3.84 4.85 12.36
C CYS A 75 -4.38 4.51 13.75
N LYS A 76 -3.94 3.40 14.36
CA LYS A 76 -4.38 3.01 15.72
C LYS A 76 -3.76 3.83 16.84
N ASN A 77 -2.63 4.48 16.57
CA ASN A 77 -1.90 5.31 17.53
C ASN A 77 -2.27 6.81 17.45
N ARG A 78 -3.32 7.15 16.71
CA ARG A 78 -3.83 8.52 16.50
C ARG A 78 -5.27 8.62 17.00
#